data_AF-R3KPH9-F1
#
_entry.id   AF-R3KPH9-F1
#
_cell.length_a   1.000
_cell.length_b   1.000
_cell.length_c   1.000
_cell.angle_alpha   90.00
_cell.angle_beta   90.00
_cell.angle_gamma   90.00
#
_symmetry.space_group_name_H-M   'P 1'
#
loop_
_entity.id
_entity.type
_entity.pdbx_description
1 polymer ?
#
loop_
_entity_poly.entity_id
_entity_poly.type
_entity_poly.pdbx_seq_one_letter_code
_entity_poly.pdbx_strand_id
1 'polypeptide(L)'
;MNEPTEKERQIAFLEKHEEEMTEYIKQSELDKVASVEYLWNTVKSDKGMAFTKKILTIKTNIYDGRNIKINGFWINIFVDNVRDPKKISNIN
;
A
#
# COMPACT_ATOMS: atom_id res chain seq x y z
N MET A 1 -24.91 12.81 2.13
CA MET A 1 -23.57 12.19 2.22
C MET A 1 -22.81 12.69 1.00
N ASN A 2 -21.69 13.38 1.16
CA ASN A 2 -20.87 13.77 0.00
C ASN A 2 -20.21 12.51 -0.57
N GLU A 3 -20.09 12.43 -1.89
CA GLU A 3 -19.28 11.37 -2.50
C GLU A 3 -17.85 11.46 -1.97
N PRO A 4 -17.20 10.31 -1.68
CA PRO A 4 -15.82 10.32 -1.24
C PRO A 4 -14.93 10.97 -2.31
N THR A 5 -13.87 11.64 -1.87
CA THR A 5 -12.82 12.15 -2.75
C THR A 5 -12.05 11.00 -3.40
N GLU A 6 -11.27 11.31 -4.45
CA GLU A 6 -10.37 10.33 -5.06
C GLU A 6 -9.41 9.71 -4.03
N LYS A 7 -8.86 10.53 -3.13
CA LYS A 7 -7.94 10.05 -2.10
C LYS A 7 -8.62 9.15 -1.06
N GLU A 8 -9.83 9.48 -0.64
CA GLU A 8 -10.60 8.64 0.28
C GLU A 8 -10.97 7.29 -0.35
N ARG A 9 -11.32 7.26 -1.65
CA ARG A 9 -11.54 6.00 -2.38
C ARG A 9 -10.27 5.15 -2.43
N GLN A 10 -9.13 5.77 -2.72
CA GLN A 10 -7.84 5.07 -2.74
C GLN A 10 -7.50 4.46 -1.38
N ILE A 11 -7.63 5.23 -0.30
CA ILE A 11 -7.36 4.77 1.07
C ILE A 11 -8.30 3.63 1.43
N ALA A 12 -9.61 3.81 1.27
CA ALA A 12 -10.60 2.79 1.61
C ALA A 12 -10.43 1.50 0.79
N PHE A 13 -9.97 1.61 -0.46
CA PHE A 13 -9.61 0.46 -1.27
C PHE A 13 -8.40 -0.29 -0.69
N LEU A 14 -7.34 0.43 -0.31
CA LEU A 14 -6.13 -0.17 0.25
C LEU A 14 -6.38 -0.77 1.65
N GLU A 15 -7.16 -0.13 2.51
CA GLU A 15 -7.57 -0.67 3.81
C GLU A 15 -8.29 -2.02 3.65
N LYS A 16 -9.15 -2.16 2.63
CA LYS A 16 -9.82 -3.45 2.32
C LYS A 16 -8.86 -4.55 1.87
N HIS A 17 -7.68 -4.20 1.39
CA HIS A 17 -6.64 -5.14 0.93
C HIS A 17 -5.41 -5.12 1.86
N GLU A 18 -5.56 -4.65 3.10
CA GLU A 18 -4.46 -4.57 4.06
C GLU A 18 -3.84 -5.94 4.32
N GLU A 19 -4.65 -7.00 4.37
CA GLU A 19 -4.19 -8.38 4.54
C GLU A 19 -3.32 -8.85 3.35
N GLU A 20 -3.79 -8.68 2.11
CA GLU A 20 -3.03 -9.02 0.89
C GLU A 20 -1.69 -8.27 0.83
N MET A 21 -1.68 -6.97 1.17
CA MET A 21 -0.45 -6.18 1.23
C MET A 21 0.49 -6.62 2.37
N THR A 22 -0.08 -7.03 3.51
CA THR A 22 0.70 -7.47 4.68
C THR A 22 1.35 -8.82 4.41
N GLU A 23 0.62 -9.74 3.76
CA GLU A 23 1.15 -11.03 3.33
C GLU A 23 2.32 -10.86 2.37
N TYR A 24 2.20 -9.98 1.37
CA TYR A 24 3.31 -9.66 0.45
C TYR A 24 4.56 -9.18 1.21
N ILE A 25 4.42 -8.22 2.13
CA ILE A 25 5.55 -7.68 2.91
C ILE A 25 6.20 -8.75 3.77
N LYS A 26 5.40 -9.61 4.41
CA LYS A 26 5.93 -10.70 5.25
C LYS A 26 6.68 -11.75 4.43
N GLN A 27 6.21 -12.05 3.21
CA GLN A 27 6.90 -12.95 2.29
C GLN A 27 8.22 -12.36 1.78
N SER A 28 8.27 -11.05 1.51
CA SER A 28 9.48 -10.40 0.98
C SER A 28 10.58 -10.19 2.03
N GLU A 29 10.21 -9.98 3.30
CA GLU A 29 11.15 -9.62 4.38
C GLU A 29 11.50 -10.78 5.35
N LEU A 30 11.03 -12.01 5.08
CA LEU A 30 11.31 -13.31 5.78
C LEU A 30 11.41 -13.26 7.33
N ASP A 31 10.44 -13.89 8.01
CA ASP A 31 10.32 -14.26 9.45
C ASP A 31 10.61 -13.22 10.54
N LYS A 32 11.18 -12.06 10.23
CA LYS A 32 11.50 -11.01 11.21
C LYS A 32 10.35 -10.03 11.44
N VAL A 33 9.40 -9.95 10.51
CA VAL A 33 8.30 -8.99 10.55
C VAL A 33 7.12 -9.55 11.34
N ALA A 34 6.87 -8.99 12.53
CA ALA A 34 5.70 -9.30 13.33
C ALA A 34 4.48 -8.46 12.92
N SER A 35 4.70 -7.16 12.66
CA SER A 35 3.63 -6.23 12.28
C SER A 35 4.10 -5.21 11.24
N VAL A 36 3.13 -4.68 10.50
CA VAL A 36 3.28 -3.64 9.48
C VAL A 36 2.40 -2.45 9.88
N GLU A 37 2.95 -1.25 9.85
CA GLU A 37 2.21 0.00 9.97
C GLU A 37 2.09 0.66 8.59
N TYR A 38 0.86 0.94 8.16
CA TYR A 38 0.58 1.68 6.94
C TYR A 38 0.34 3.16 7.26
N LEU A 39 1.16 4.04 6.70
CA LEU A 39 0.97 5.49 6.86
C LEU A 39 -0.05 5.99 5.84
N TRP A 40 -1.34 5.76 6.10
CA TRP A 40 -2.45 6.03 5.18
C TRP A 40 -2.49 7.45 4.60
N ASN A 41 -2.06 8.45 5.37
CA ASN A 41 -1.98 9.84 4.92
C ASN A 41 -0.98 10.03 3.76
N THR A 42 -0.03 9.12 3.59
CA THR A 42 0.98 9.11 2.51
C THR A 42 0.50 8.51 1.20
N VAL A 43 -0.70 7.93 1.16
CA VAL A 43 -1.29 7.38 -0.07
C VAL A 43 -1.32 8.47 -1.14
N LYS A 44 -0.71 8.15 -2.29
CA LYS A 44 -0.68 9.00 -3.47
C LYS A 44 -0.66 8.15 -4.74
N SER A 45 -1.26 8.68 -5.80
CA SER A 45 -1.06 8.15 -7.14
C SER A 45 0.29 8.65 -7.68
N ASP A 46 1.17 7.76 -8.10
CA ASP A 46 2.40 8.13 -8.80
C ASP A 46 2.28 7.83 -10.29
N LYS A 47 2.97 8.64 -11.11
CA LYS A 47 3.20 8.28 -12.51
C LYS A 47 4.40 7.35 -12.48
N GLY A 48 4.23 6.10 -12.91
CA GLY A 48 5.40 5.30 -13.23
C GLY A 48 6.17 5.91 -14.42
N MET A 49 7.07 5.17 -15.05
CA MET A 49 7.76 5.63 -16.27
C MET A 49 6.77 6.13 -17.35
N ALA A 50 7.25 7.00 -18.26
CA ALA A 50 6.48 7.82 -19.20
C ALA A 50 5.35 7.15 -20.02
N PHE A 51 5.22 5.82 -19.98
CA PHE A 51 4.18 5.03 -20.67
C PHE A 51 3.47 3.99 -19.79
N THR A 52 3.63 4.06 -18.47
CA THR A 52 3.04 3.10 -17.54
C THR A 52 1.73 3.62 -16.93
N LYS A 53 0.82 2.69 -16.60
CA LYS A 53 -0.37 3.00 -15.81
C LYS A 53 0.07 3.63 -14.49
N LYS A 54 -0.68 4.64 -14.04
CA LYS A 54 -0.49 5.20 -12.70
C LYS A 54 -0.61 4.10 -11.66
N ILE A 55 0.17 4.20 -10.60
CA ILE A 55 0.19 3.27 -9.48
C ILE A 55 -0.23 3.99 -8.21
N LEU A 56 -0.66 3.24 -7.19
CA LEU A 56 -0.75 3.77 -5.83
C LEU A 56 0.56 3.48 -5.10
N THR A 57 0.99 4.40 -4.26
CA THR A 57 2.14 4.21 -3.37
C THR A 57 1.75 4.57 -1.95
N ILE A 58 2.28 3.81 -0.99
CA ILE A 58 2.09 4.05 0.44
C ILE A 58 3.40 3.76 1.19
N LYS A 59 3.70 4.58 2.19
CA LYS A 59 4.84 4.35 3.08
C LYS A 59 4.43 3.38 4.19
N THR A 60 5.30 2.43 4.46
CA THR A 60 5.13 1.42 5.51
C THR A 60 6.29 1.46 6.50
N ASN A 61 6.03 1.02 7.72
CA ASN A 61 7.05 0.66 8.69
C ASN A 61 6.83 -0.79 9.12
N ILE A 62 7.91 -1.54 9.32
CA ILE A 62 7.85 -2.92 9.79
C ILE A 62 8.52 -3.05 11.15
N TYR A 63 7.97 -3.93 11.99
CA TYR A 63 8.39 -4.09 13.38
C TYR A 63 8.62 -5.56 13.73
N ASP A 64 9.54 -5.80 14.67
CA ASP A 64 9.77 -7.13 15.23
C ASP A 64 8.74 -7.49 16.31
N GLY A 65 8.81 -8.71 16.84
CA GLY A 65 7.91 -9.18 17.91
C GLY A 65 8.01 -8.41 19.24
N ARG A 66 8.97 -7.48 19.39
CA ARG A 66 9.12 -6.59 20.55
C ARG A 66 8.65 -5.17 20.24
N ASN A 67 7.97 -4.96 19.11
CA ASN A 67 7.52 -3.68 18.61
C ASN A 67 8.68 -2.69 18.35
N ILE A 68 9.87 -3.20 18.02
CA ILE A 68 11.01 -2.39 17.60
C ILE A 68 10.96 -2.23 16.09
N LYS A 69 11.02 -0.99 15.62
CA LYS A 69 11.05 -0.69 14.18
C LYS A 69 12.29 -1.30 13.54
N ILE A 70 12.08 -2.18 12.57
CA ILE A 70 13.14 -2.82 11.78
C ILE A 70 13.52 -1.90 10.61
N ASN A 71 12.52 -1.47 9.84
CA ASN A 71 12.72 -0.69 8.62
C ASN A 71 11.46 0.14 8.26
N GLY A 72 11.58 1.04 7.29
CA GLY A 72 10.43 1.65 6.63
C GLY A 72 10.72 1.95 5.16
N PHE A 73 9.78 1.60 4.29
CA PHE A 73 9.93 1.66 2.84
C PHE A 73 8.60 2.04 2.17
N TRP A 74 8.65 2.40 0.89
CA TRP A 74 7.46 2.61 0.07
C TRP A 74 7.15 1.32 -0.68
N ILE A 75 5.87 0.95 -0.74
CA ILE A 75 5.39 -0.12 -1.62
C ILE A 75 4.63 0.48 -2.80
N ASN A 76 4.76 -0.15 -3.96
CA ASN A 76 4.04 0.18 -5.17
C ASN A 76 2.89 -0.81 -5.36
N ILE A 77 1.66 -0.32 -5.43
CA ILE A 77 0.45 -1.12 -5.61
C ILE A 77 -0.12 -0.81 -6.99
N PHE A 78 -0.02 -1.79 -7.88
CA PHE A 78 -0.52 -1.69 -9.24
C PHE A 78 -2.01 -1.99 -9.25
N VAL A 79 -2.82 -0.99 -9.56
CA VAL A 79 -4.28 -1.10 -9.62
C VAL A 79 -4.81 -0.96 -11.04
N ASP A 80 -6.02 -1.43 -11.27
CA ASP A 80 -6.73 -1.28 -12.54
C ASP A 80 -6.97 0.18 -12.92
N ASN A 81 -7.37 1.02 -11.95
CA ASN A 81 -7.57 2.46 -12.10
C ASN A 81 -7.33 3.22 -10.79
N VAL A 82 -6.31 4.08 -10.73
CA VAL A 82 -6.01 4.84 -9.50
C VAL A 82 -7.12 5.80 -9.04
N ARG A 83 -8.04 6.22 -9.93
CA ARG A 83 -9.12 7.15 -9.56
C ARG A 83 -10.28 6.47 -8.84
N ASP A 84 -10.49 5.20 -9.16
CA ASP A 84 -11.55 4.33 -8.64
C ASP A 84 -11.06 2.88 -8.68
N PRO A 85 -10.10 2.52 -7.80
CA PRO A 85 -9.47 1.21 -7.84
C PRO A 85 -10.45 0.12 -7.39
N LYS A 86 -10.48 -0.99 -8.13
CA LYS A 86 -11.34 -2.14 -7.86
C LYS A 86 -10.58 -3.45 -7.74
N LYS A 87 -9.33 -3.47 -8.23
CA LYS A 87 -8.51 -4.67 -8.21
C LYS A 87 -7.02 -4.34 -8.10
N ILE A 88 -6.33 -5.06 -7.23
CA ILE A 88 -4.86 -5.15 -7.22
C ILE A 88 -4.43 -6.12 -8.33
N SER A 89 -3.48 -5.67 -9.14
CA SER A 89 -2.90 -6.45 -10.22
C SER A 89 -1.49 -6.95 -9.90
N ASN A 90 -0.75 -6.20 -9.07
CA ASN A 90 0.58 -6.58 -8.57
C ASN A 90 0.98 -5.66 -7.40
N ILE A 91 1.93 -6.11 -6.57
CA ILE A 91 2.58 -5.34 -5.51
C ILE A 91 4.10 -5.45 -5.70
N ASN A 92 4.83 -4.33 -5.60
CA ASN A 92 6.29 -4.26 -5.69
C ASN A 92 6.87 -3.34 -4.61
#